data_AF-A0A7I8JLA8-F1
#
_entry.id   AF-A0A7I8JLA8-F1
#
_cell.length_a   1.000
_cell.length_b   1.000
_cell.length_c   1.000
_cell.angle_alpha   90.00
_cell.angle_beta   90.00
_cell.angle_gamma   90.00
#
_symmetry.space_group_name_H-M   'P 1'
#
loop_
_entity.id
_entity.type
_entity.pdbx_description
1 polymer ?
#
loop_
_entity_poly.entity_id
_entity_poly.type
_entity_poly.pdbx_seq_one_letter_code
_entity_poly.pdbx_strand_id
1 'polypeptide(L)'
;MNCNGRKMGFAVRRQMSERDASIFKLMQSVSVGAGVLPAESKAAEGDLMYLRASFERVIGSADSESFHLINPVGSSGQQLSIFLLRS
;
A
#
# COMPACT_ATOMS: atom_id res chain seq x y z
N MET A 1 -4.46 7.21 9.06
CA MET A 1 -3.33 6.89 8.16
C MET A 1 -2.62 8.19 7.81
N ASN A 2 -1.33 8.26 8.10
CA ASN A 2 -0.49 9.40 7.71
C ASN A 2 0.57 8.95 6.71
N CYS A 3 0.81 9.71 5.66
CA CYS A 3 1.90 9.49 4.71
C CYS A 3 2.89 10.65 4.83
N ASN A 4 4.16 10.37 5.11
CA ASN A 4 5.22 11.37 5.34
C ASN A 4 4.77 12.49 6.30
N GLY A 5 4.16 12.11 7.43
CA GLY A 5 3.68 13.04 8.46
C GLY A 5 2.34 13.74 8.14
N ARG A 6 1.78 13.57 6.94
CA ARG A 6 0.50 14.20 6.55
C ARG A 6 -0.66 13.22 6.65
N LYS A 7 -1.78 13.64 7.24
CA LYS A 7 -3.00 12.80 7.33
C LYS A 7 -3.58 12.59 5.93
N MET A 8 -3.72 11.33 5.52
CA MET A 8 -4.24 10.93 4.19
C MET A 8 -5.59 10.21 4.26
N GLY A 9 -6.14 9.98 5.46
CA GLY A 9 -7.45 9.35 5.66
C GLY A 9 -7.39 8.16 6.60
N PHE A 10 -8.26 7.17 6.33
CA PHE A 10 -8.42 5.97 7.15
C PHE A 10 -7.99 4.73 6.37
N ALA A 11 -7.42 3.77 7.09
CA ALA A 11 -7.11 2.45 6.56
C ALA A 11 -7.97 1.44 7.31
N VAL A 12 -8.41 0.39 6.61
CA VAL A 12 -9.23 -0.67 7.18
C VAL A 12 -8.51 -1.99 6.96
N ARG A 13 -8.36 -2.77 8.04
CA ARG A 13 -7.95 -4.17 7.93
C ARG A 13 -9.15 -4.98 7.46
N ARG A 14 -9.00 -5.68 6.33
CA ARG A 14 -10.04 -6.59 5.80
C ARG A 14 -9.47 -7.96 5.49
N GLN A 15 -10.35 -8.96 5.40
CA GLN A 15 -9.99 -10.26 4.88
C GLN A 15 -9.83 -10.17 3.35
N MET A 16 -8.87 -10.93 2.82
CA MET A 16 -8.65 -11.03 1.38
C MET A 16 -9.86 -11.67 0.69
N SER A 17 -10.39 -10.99 -0.32
CA SER A 17 -11.49 -11.46 -1.17
C SER A 17 -10.97 -12.09 -2.47
N GLU A 18 -11.86 -12.75 -3.23
CA GLU A 18 -11.51 -13.24 -4.58
C GLU A 18 -11.08 -12.10 -5.51
N ARG A 19 -11.72 -10.92 -5.40
CA ARG A 19 -11.32 -9.71 -6.13
C ARG A 19 -9.89 -9.29 -5.79
N ASP A 20 -9.51 -9.36 -4.52
CA ASP A 20 -8.13 -9.06 -4.10
C ASP A 20 -7.14 -10.05 -4.73
N ALA A 21 -7.50 -11.34 -4.78
CA ALA A 21 -6.68 -12.36 -5.42
C ALA A 21 -6.47 -12.08 -6.91
N SER A 22 -7.52 -11.71 -7.64
CA SER A 22 -7.43 -11.32 -9.05
C SER A 22 -6.52 -10.11 -9.26
N ILE A 23 -6.67 -9.07 -8.42
CA ILE A 23 -5.81 -7.88 -8.44
C ILE A 23 -4.33 -8.25 -8.22
N PHE A 24 -4.04 -9.07 -7.20
CA PHE A 24 -2.66 -9.50 -6.95
C PHE A 24 -2.09 -10.35 -8.09
N LYS A 25 -2.93 -11.16 -8.75
CA LYS A 25 -2.53 -11.94 -9.93
C LYS A 25 -2.20 -11.04 -11.13
N LEU A 26 -2.95 -9.97 -11.36
CA LEU A 26 -2.63 -8.97 -12.40
C LEU A 26 -1.28 -8.29 -12.13
N MET A 27 -0.92 -8.12 -10.86
CA MET A 27 0.33 -7.48 -10.46
C MET A 27 1.51 -8.45 -10.29
N GLN A 28 1.33 -9.74 -10.56
CA GLN A 28 2.31 -10.78 -10.20
C GLN A 28 3.72 -10.53 -10.75
N SER A 29 3.83 -10.01 -11.98
CA SER A 29 5.10 -9.73 -12.67
C SER A 29 5.76 -8.41 -12.25
N VAL A 30 5.06 -7.56 -11.50
CA VAL A 30 5.56 -6.25 -11.08
C VAL A 30 6.37 -6.42 -9.80
N SER A 31 7.68 -6.19 -9.81
CA SER A 31 8.47 -6.32 -8.57
C SER A 31 8.39 -5.08 -7.70
N VAL A 32 8.60 -3.90 -8.29
CA VAL A 32 8.48 -2.58 -7.65
C VAL A 32 7.89 -1.61 -8.68
N GLY A 33 6.92 -0.80 -8.28
CA GLY A 33 6.32 0.22 -9.14
C GLY A 33 4.95 0.69 -8.68
N ALA A 34 4.44 1.73 -9.33
CA ALA A 34 3.07 2.17 -9.22
C ALA A 34 2.36 2.04 -10.57
N GLY A 35 1.06 1.84 -10.57
CA GLY A 35 0.30 1.67 -11.80
C GLY A 35 -1.19 1.73 -11.58
N VAL A 36 -1.92 1.49 -12.67
CA VAL A 36 -3.36 1.52 -12.73
C VAL A 36 -3.85 0.20 -13.32
N LEU A 37 -4.80 -0.45 -12.64
CA LEU A 37 -5.48 -1.64 -13.12
C LEU A 37 -6.90 -1.28 -13.57
N PRO A 38 -7.37 -1.86 -14.68
CA PRO A 38 -8.73 -1.65 -15.14
C PRO A 38 -9.73 -2.23 -14.14
N ALA A 39 -10.86 -1.54 -13.94
CA ALA A 39 -11.95 -2.06 -13.13
C ALA A 39 -12.58 -3.30 -13.81
N GLU A 40 -12.68 -4.44 -13.10
CA GLU A 40 -13.23 -5.68 -13.65
C GLU A 40 -14.75 -5.61 -13.97
N SER A 41 -15.44 -4.54 -13.57
CA SER A 41 -16.87 -4.37 -13.84
C SER A 41 -17.24 -2.90 -14.00
N LYS A 42 -18.15 -2.58 -14.95
CA LYS A 42 -18.76 -1.25 -15.12
C LYS A 42 -19.50 -0.72 -13.88
N ALA A 43 -19.70 -1.56 -12.86
CA ALA A 43 -20.34 -1.21 -11.59
C ALA A 43 -19.34 -0.74 -10.51
N ALA A 44 -18.04 -0.97 -10.71
CA ALA A 44 -16.99 -0.41 -9.87
C ALA A 44 -16.49 0.86 -10.55
N GLU A 45 -17.04 1.99 -10.14
CA GLU A 45 -16.70 3.29 -10.70
C GLU A 45 -15.27 3.67 -10.29
N GLY A 46 -14.31 3.43 -11.19
CA GLY A 46 -12.94 3.93 -11.06
C GLY A 46 -11.86 2.88 -11.28
N ASP A 47 -10.85 3.31 -12.03
CA ASP A 47 -9.58 2.61 -12.19
C ASP A 47 -8.89 2.39 -10.82
N LEU A 48 -8.34 1.19 -10.60
CA LEU A 48 -7.65 0.86 -9.36
C LEU A 48 -6.17 1.24 -9.45
N MET A 49 -5.78 2.28 -8.73
CA MET A 49 -4.36 2.64 -8.57
C MET A 49 -3.68 1.77 -7.53
N TYR A 50 -2.45 1.34 -7.79
CA TYR A 50 -1.66 0.54 -6.86
C TYR A 50 -0.21 1.03 -6.75
N LEU A 51 0.41 0.69 -5.63
CA LEU A 51 1.86 0.77 -5.39
C LEU A 51 2.32 -0.61 -4.88
N ARG A 52 3.30 -1.21 -5.55
CA ARG A 52 3.99 -2.43 -5.10
C ARG A 52 5.44 -2.07 -4.82
N ALA A 53 5.91 -2.33 -3.61
CA ALA A 53 7.30 -2.13 -3.23
C ALA A 53 7.62 -2.92 -1.96
N SER A 54 8.90 -3.00 -1.62
CA SER A 54 9.37 -3.54 -0.34
C SER A 54 9.28 -2.48 0.74
N PHE A 55 8.78 -2.86 1.91
CA PHE A 55 8.68 -1.98 3.07
C PHE A 55 9.31 -2.63 4.30
N GLU A 56 10.03 -1.84 5.08
CA GLU A 56 10.39 -2.19 6.46
C GLU A 56 9.20 -1.88 7.35
N ARG A 57 8.70 -2.90 8.06
CA ARG A 57 7.60 -2.75 9.02
C ARG A 57 8.18 -2.52 10.41
N VAL A 58 7.79 -1.43 11.05
CA VAL A 58 8.17 -1.09 12.43
C VAL A 58 6.90 -1.04 13.28
N ILE A 59 6.90 -1.78 14.38
CA ILE A 59 5.79 -1.78 15.34
C ILE A 59 6.18 -0.84 16.46
N GLY A 60 5.43 0.26 16.61
CA GLY A 60 5.66 1.23 17.68
C GLY A 60 4.96 0.83 18.98
N SER A 61 3.70 0.39 18.89
CA SER A 61 2.89 -0.05 20.04
C SER A 61 1.77 -1.00 19.59
N ALA A 62 0.90 -1.42 20.51
CA ALA A 62 -0.31 -2.18 20.19
C ALA A 62 -1.25 -1.43 19.21
N ASP A 63 -1.13 -0.10 19.17
CA ASP A 63 -2.00 0.79 18.40
C ASP A 63 -1.26 1.55 17.30
N SER A 64 0.04 1.31 17.12
CA SER A 64 0.85 2.02 16.13
C SER A 64 1.82 1.10 15.39
N GLU A 65 1.74 1.15 14.06
CA GLU A 65 2.73 0.56 13.17
C GLU A 65 3.04 1.50 12.01
N SER A 66 4.25 1.38 11.48
CA SER A 66 4.71 2.13 10.31
C SER A 66 5.35 1.21 9.28
N PHE A 67 5.27 1.64 8.02
CA PHE A 67 5.85 0.98 6.88
C PHE A 67 6.73 1.99 6.14
N HIS A 68 8.01 1.65 6.01
CA HIS A 68 9.03 2.52 5.43
C HIS A 68 9.50 1.93 4.10
N LEU A 69 9.33 2.66 3.02
CA LEU A 69 9.72 2.20 1.69
C LEU A 69 11.23 1.91 1.63
N ILE A 70 11.59 0.70 1.24
CA ILE A 70 12.97 0.28 1.04
C ILE A 70 13.35 0.61 -0.40
N ASN A 71 14.37 1.45 -0.58
CA ASN A 71 14.93 1.70 -1.90
C ASN A 71 15.83 0.52 -2.30
N PRO A 72 15.52 -0.21 -3.39
CA PRO A 72 16.33 -1.37 -3.81
C PRO A 72 17.76 -1.01 -4.21
N VAL A 73 18.05 0.26 -4.52
CA VAL A 73 19.37 0.76 -4.92
C VAL A 73 20.16 1.34 -3.73
N GLY A 74 19.62 1.26 -2.50
CA GLY A 74 20.34 1.68 -1.29
C GLY A 74 20.53 3.21 -1.17
N SER A 75 19.50 3.99 -1.52
CA SER A 75 19.49 5.44 -1.28
C SER A 75 19.30 5.78 0.20
N SER A 76 19.96 6.85 0.67
CA SER A 76 19.88 7.35 2.05
C SER A 76 18.61 8.17 2.36
N GLY A 77 17.75 8.42 1.38
CA GLY A 77 16.51 9.17 1.55
C GLY A 77 15.28 8.28 1.63
N GLN A 78 14.54 8.35 2.75
CA GLN A 78 13.23 7.72 2.87
C GLN A 78 12.21 8.47 2.01
N GLN A 79 11.78 7.86 0.90
CA GLN A 79 10.87 8.51 -0.05
C GLN A 79 9.40 8.46 0.41
N LEU A 80 9.00 7.37 1.08
CA LEU A 80 7.63 7.17 1.55
C LEU A 80 7.59 6.39 2.87
N SER A 81 6.83 6.92 3.83
CA SER A 81 6.47 6.28 5.09
C SER A 81 4.98 6.35 5.31
N ILE A 82 4.37 5.22 5.64
CA ILE A 82 2.95 5.10 5.95
C ILE A 82 2.82 4.75 7.43
N PHE A 83 2.10 5.57 8.18
CA PHE A 83 1.80 5.36 9.59
C PHE A 83 0.34 5.01 9.79
N LEU A 84 0.10 3.87 10.43
CA LEU A 84 -1.21 3.41 10.83
C LEU A 84 -1.32 3.57 12.35
N LEU A 85 -2.34 4.31 12.76
CA LEU A 85 -2.67 4.55 14.17
C LEU A 85 -4.10 4.06 14.37
N ARG A 86 -4.30 3.21 15.37
CA ARG A 86 -5.61 2.79 15.85
C ARG A 86 -6.11 3.86 16.82
N SER A 87 -7.31 4.35 16.58
CA SER A 87 -8.07 5.24 17.47
C SER A 87 -9.01 4.44 18.33
#